data_AF-A0A1V0PUL6-F1
#
_entry.id   AF-A0A1V0PUL6-F1
#
_cell.length_a   1.000
_cell.length_b   1.000
_cell.length_c   1.000
_cell.angle_alpha   90.00
_cell.angle_beta   90.00
_cell.angle_gamma   90.00
#
_symmetry.space_group_name_H-M   'P 1'
#
loop_
_entity.id
_entity.type
_entity.pdbx_description
1 polymer ?
#
loop_
_entity_poly.entity_id
_entity_poly.type
_entity_poly.pdbx_seq_one_letter_code
_entity_poly.pdbx_strand_id
1 'polypeptide(L)'
;MELLSQEGIYMDDLAPDRARPEIWRRFAEGERGPAVAALGGVRDKSCLTLTTARMKQDPVFRDVAHHFLRQFDNVLSEFVRNASDQEVSDLAETRTARAFMVLGRVTGMFG
;
A
#
# COMPACT_ATOMS: atom_id res chain seq x y z
N MET A 1 -6.84 -19.88 22.54
CA MET A 1 -6.25 -18.53 22.63
C MET A 1 -4.92 -18.76 23.31
N GLU A 2 -3.83 -18.94 22.57
CA GLU A 2 -3.00 -17.85 22.04
C GLU A 2 -1.98 -18.53 21.11
N LEU A 3 -2.05 -18.33 19.79
CA LEU A 3 -1.28 -19.15 18.82
C LEU A 3 -0.44 -18.32 17.85
N LEU A 4 -0.21 -17.04 18.16
CA LEU A 4 0.52 -16.12 17.26
C LEU A 4 1.59 -15.26 17.97
N SER A 5 1.88 -15.52 19.25
CA SER A 5 2.82 -14.69 20.05
C SER A 5 4.27 -15.20 20.08
N GLN A 6 4.65 -16.26 19.34
CA GLN A 6 5.99 -16.87 19.49
C GLN A 6 7.02 -16.55 18.39
N GLU A 7 6.66 -15.85 17.31
CA GLU A 7 7.57 -15.66 16.17
C GLU A 7 8.27 -14.30 16.14
N GLY A 8 8.34 -13.57 17.26
CA GLY A 8 9.28 -12.44 17.39
C GLY A 8 9.16 -11.31 16.34
N ILE A 9 8.07 -11.26 15.57
CA ILE A 9 7.77 -10.16 14.67
C ILE A 9 7.16 -9.08 15.56
N TYR A 10 8.03 -8.28 16.16
CA TYR A 10 7.65 -6.98 16.69
C TYR A 10 6.94 -6.22 15.57
N MET A 11 5.61 -6.24 15.58
CA MET A 11 4.80 -5.27 14.86
C MET A 11 5.09 -3.82 15.32
N ASP A 12 5.86 -3.65 16.40
CA ASP A 12 6.32 -2.39 16.98
C ASP A 12 7.55 -1.79 16.27
N ASP A 13 8.29 -2.56 15.45
CA ASP A 13 9.41 -2.03 14.63
C ASP A 13 8.96 -1.61 13.20
N LEU A 14 7.65 -1.62 12.94
CA LEU A 14 7.12 -0.75 11.90
C LEU A 14 7.11 0.68 12.46
N ALA A 15 8.28 1.33 12.44
CA ALA A 15 8.30 2.74 12.14
C ALA A 15 8.15 2.85 10.62
N PRO A 16 6.91 2.95 10.06
CA PRO A 16 6.81 3.33 8.68
C PRO A 16 7.49 4.69 8.58
N ASP A 17 8.34 4.86 7.58
CA ASP A 17 8.43 6.15 6.92
C ASP A 17 7.00 6.42 6.46
N ARG A 18 6.19 7.05 7.34
CA ARG A 18 4.76 7.24 7.14
C ARG A 18 4.68 7.97 5.83
N ALA A 19 4.17 7.29 4.79
CA ALA A 19 4.07 7.90 3.48
C ALA A 19 3.31 9.21 3.67
N ARG A 20 4.04 10.31 3.49
CA ARG A 20 3.56 11.61 3.92
C ARG A 20 2.26 11.92 3.18
N PRO A 21 1.31 12.63 3.80
CA PRO A 21 0.04 12.96 3.15
C PRO A 21 0.25 13.67 1.82
N GLU A 22 1.33 14.46 1.68
CA GLU A 22 1.74 15.08 0.40
C GLU A 22 1.97 14.07 -0.73
N ILE A 23 2.52 12.88 -0.46
CA ILE A 23 2.80 11.87 -1.49
C ILE A 23 1.50 11.16 -1.91
N TRP A 24 0.61 10.88 -0.96
CA TRP A 24 -0.72 10.34 -1.25
C TRP A 24 -1.55 11.30 -2.12
N ARG A 25 -1.48 12.60 -1.83
CA ARG A 25 -2.13 13.65 -2.64
C ARG A 25 -1.56 13.69 -4.06
N ARG A 26 -0.24 13.76 -4.22
CA ARG A 26 0.41 13.74 -5.54
C ARG A 26 0.02 12.51 -6.35
N PHE A 27 0.02 11.34 -5.71
CA PHE A 27 -0.42 10.11 -6.36
C PHE A 27 -1.88 10.17 -6.80
N ALA A 28 -2.77 10.68 -5.95
CA ALA A 28 -4.18 10.89 -6.28
C ALA A 28 -4.43 11.97 -7.36
N GLU A 29 -3.51 12.92 -7.52
CA GLU A 29 -3.50 13.88 -8.64
C GLU A 29 -2.99 13.26 -9.96
N GLY A 30 -2.57 11.99 -9.93
CA GLY A 30 -2.09 11.25 -11.09
C GLY A 30 -0.57 11.28 -11.27
N GLU A 31 0.20 11.83 -10.31
CA GLU A 31 1.66 11.82 -10.37
C GLU A 31 2.19 10.38 -10.24
N ARG A 32 3.19 10.02 -11.05
CA ARG A 32 3.81 8.68 -11.11
C ARG A 32 5.33 8.81 -11.23
N GLY A 33 6.07 7.77 -10.87
CA GLY A 33 7.52 7.75 -10.93
C GLY A 33 8.20 8.13 -9.60
N PRO A 34 9.43 8.67 -9.62
CA PRO A 34 10.24 8.86 -8.41
C PRO A 34 9.59 9.75 -7.35
N ALA A 35 8.69 10.66 -7.76
CA ALA A 35 7.98 11.56 -6.85
C ALA A 35 6.97 10.83 -5.93
N VAL A 36 6.43 9.69 -6.37
CA VAL A 36 5.47 8.87 -5.60
C VAL A 36 6.02 7.49 -5.25
N ALA A 37 7.24 7.17 -5.67
CA ALA A 37 7.91 5.89 -5.39
C ALA A 37 8.03 5.58 -3.89
N ALA A 38 8.02 6.62 -3.03
CA ALA A 38 8.01 6.49 -1.58
C ALA A 38 6.76 5.75 -1.05
N LEU A 39 5.60 5.81 -1.73
CA LEU A 39 4.40 5.02 -1.37
C LEU A 39 4.67 3.52 -1.47
N GLY A 40 5.52 3.11 -2.40
CA GLY A 40 5.96 1.73 -2.58
C GLY A 40 7.10 1.30 -1.66
N GLY A 41 7.55 2.17 -0.73
CA GLY A 41 8.69 1.97 0.17
C GLY A 41 8.48 0.92 1.28
N VAL A 42 7.65 -0.09 1.04
CA VAL A 42 7.39 -1.17 2.00
C VAL A 42 8.68 -1.97 2.23
N ARG A 43 9.17 -1.98 3.47
CA ARG A 43 10.46 -2.63 3.85
C ARG A 43 10.37 -4.14 4.05
N ASP A 44 9.17 -4.71 4.15
CA ASP A 44 8.99 -6.14 4.39
C ASP A 44 9.22 -6.97 3.11
N LYS A 45 10.47 -7.40 2.94
CA LYS A 45 10.90 -8.19 1.78
C LYS A 45 10.20 -9.55 1.67
N SER A 46 9.81 -10.14 2.80
CA SER A 46 9.12 -11.44 2.84
C SER A 46 7.71 -11.33 2.26
N CYS A 47 6.93 -10.33 2.68
CA CYS A 47 5.61 -10.03 2.14
C CYS A 47 5.66 -9.71 0.65
N LEU A 48 6.65 -8.92 0.20
CA LEU A 48 6.82 -8.60 -1.22
C LEU A 48 7.10 -9.86 -2.06
N THR A 49 7.99 -10.74 -1.58
CA THR A 49 8.33 -11.99 -2.26
C THR A 49 7.13 -12.91 -2.37
N LEU A 50 6.41 -13.14 -1.26
CA LEU A 50 5.23 -14.00 -1.22
C LEU A 50 4.12 -13.47 -2.13
N THR A 51 3.85 -12.16 -2.07
CA THR A 51 2.83 -11.52 -2.91
C THR A 51 3.20 -11.61 -4.38
N THR A 52 4.47 -11.39 -4.74
CA THR A 52 4.96 -11.52 -6.12
C THR A 52 4.79 -12.94 -6.64
N ALA A 53 5.16 -13.95 -5.85
CA ALA A 53 4.99 -15.36 -6.22
C ALA A 53 3.50 -15.70 -6.42
N ARG A 54 2.64 -15.24 -5.51
CA ARG A 54 1.19 -15.47 -5.56
C ARG A 54 0.54 -14.79 -6.78
N MET A 55 0.95 -13.57 -7.12
CA MET A 55 0.52 -12.85 -8.34
C MET A 55 0.92 -13.59 -9.63
N LYS A 56 2.06 -14.29 -9.64
CA LYS A 56 2.53 -15.05 -10.80
C LYS A 56 1.79 -16.39 -10.95
N GLN A 57 1.59 -17.10 -9.85
CA GLN A 57 1.06 -18.46 -9.85
C GLN A 57 -0.46 -18.53 -9.99
N ASP A 58 -1.19 -17.48 -9.61
CA ASP A 58 -2.65 -17.49 -9.65
C ASP A 58 -3.22 -16.29 -10.44
N PRO A 59 -3.75 -16.53 -11.64
CA PRO A 59 -4.32 -15.47 -12.48
C PRO A 59 -5.58 -14.86 -11.86
N VAL A 60 -6.35 -15.60 -11.05
CA VAL A 60 -7.56 -15.06 -10.38
C VAL A 60 -7.17 -14.02 -9.34
N PHE A 61 -6.21 -14.35 -8.47
CA PHE A 61 -5.69 -13.38 -7.50
C PHE A 61 -5.08 -12.15 -8.19
N ARG A 62 -4.39 -12.33 -9.32
CA ARG A 62 -3.87 -11.22 -10.11
C ARG A 62 -4.98 -10.29 -10.59
N ASP A 63 -6.06 -10.83 -11.15
CA ASP A 63 -7.20 -10.04 -11.62
C ASP A 63 -7.87 -9.27 -10.47
N VAL A 64 -8.14 -9.96 -9.35
CA VAL A 64 -8.71 -9.35 -8.14
C VAL A 64 -7.81 -8.26 -7.58
N ALA A 65 -6.49 -8.47 -7.56
CA ALA A 65 -5.52 -7.47 -7.12
C ALA A 65 -5.55 -6.23 -8.01
N HIS A 66 -5.59 -6.39 -9.34
CA HIS A 66 -5.72 -5.26 -10.26
C HIS A 66 -7.05 -4.53 -10.12
N HIS A 67 -8.14 -5.27 -9.90
CA HIS A 67 -9.45 -4.67 -9.63
C HIS A 67 -9.41 -3.84 -8.33
N PHE A 68 -8.87 -4.40 -7.25
CA PHE A 68 -8.68 -3.71 -5.98
C PHE A 68 -7.83 -2.44 -6.13
N LEU A 69 -6.70 -2.51 -6.83
CA LEU A 69 -5.83 -1.34 -7.06
C LEU A 69 -6.58 -0.21 -7.77
N ARG A 70 -7.35 -0.52 -8.83
CA ARG A 70 -8.16 0.47 -9.55
C ARG A 70 -9.26 1.06 -8.68
N GLN A 71 -9.95 0.22 -7.91
CA GLN A 71 -11.03 0.68 -7.03
C GLN A 71 -10.49 1.60 -5.92
N PHE A 72 -9.37 1.22 -5.29
CA PHE A 72 -8.74 2.01 -4.25
C PHE A 72 -8.24 3.36 -4.79
N ASP A 73 -7.59 3.37 -5.96
CA ASP A 73 -7.11 4.60 -6.61
C ASP A 73 -8.24 5.60 -6.90
N ASN A 74 -9.40 5.12 -7.39
CA ASN A 74 -10.58 5.95 -7.59
C ASN A 74 -11.08 6.56 -6.27
N VAL A 75 -11.28 5.72 -5.24
CA VAL A 75 -11.77 6.18 -3.93
C VAL A 75 -10.79 7.15 -3.27
N LEU A 76 -9.49 6.85 -3.34
CA LEU A 76 -8.43 7.72 -2.84
C LEU A 76 -8.49 9.08 -3.51
N SER A 77 -8.63 9.12 -4.84
CA SER A 77 -8.67 10.36 -5.64
C SER A 77 -9.86 11.25 -5.31
N GLU A 78 -10.99 10.67 -4.91
CA GLU A 78 -12.15 11.42 -4.43
C GLU A 78 -11.98 11.87 -2.98
N PHE A 79 -11.44 11.00 -2.13
CA PHE A 79 -11.21 11.25 -0.71
C PHE A 79 -10.24 12.42 -0.48
N VAL A 80 -9.05 12.39 -1.10
CA VAL A 80 -8.01 13.40 -0.83
C VAL A 80 -8.40 14.82 -1.23
N ARG A 81 -9.38 15.00 -2.12
CA ARG A 81 -9.86 16.32 -2.55
C ARG A 81 -10.48 17.11 -1.40
N ASN A 82 -11.10 16.40 -0.46
CA ASN A 82 -11.83 17.00 0.66
C ASN A 82 -11.21 16.63 2.01
N ALA A 83 -10.37 15.59 2.06
CA ALA A 83 -9.72 15.14 3.28
C ALA A 83 -8.64 16.12 3.74
N SER A 84 -8.54 16.30 5.06
CA SER A 84 -7.43 17.02 5.69
C SER A 84 -6.16 16.16 5.72
N ASP A 85 -4.99 16.77 5.92
CA ASP A 85 -3.72 16.01 6.00
C ASP A 85 -3.71 14.98 7.13
N GLN A 86 -4.44 15.25 8.22
CA GLN A 86 -4.65 14.28 9.29
C GLN A 86 -5.44 13.06 8.80
N GLU A 87 -6.54 13.27 8.08
CA GLU A 87 -7.36 12.16 7.56
C GLU A 87 -6.64 11.32 6.50
N VAL A 88 -5.81 11.97 5.66
CA VAL A 88 -4.93 11.26 4.73
C VAL A 88 -3.87 10.44 5.48
N SER A 89 -3.36 10.97 6.59
CA SER A 89 -2.41 10.24 7.45
C SER A 89 -3.07 9.03 8.12
N ASP A 90 -4.26 9.19 8.68
CA ASP A 90 -5.06 8.11 9.25
C ASP A 90 -5.37 7.02 8.20
N LEU A 91 -5.75 7.42 6.98
CA LEU A 91 -5.96 6.49 5.86
C LEU A 91 -4.69 5.67 5.58
N ALA A 92 -3.53 6.33 5.53
CA ALA A 92 -2.24 5.67 5.27
C ALA A 92 -1.88 4.62 6.33
N GLU A 93 -2.36 4.78 7.57
CA GLU A 93 -2.13 3.83 8.65
C GLU A 93 -3.05 2.59 8.59
N THR A 94 -4.13 2.64 7.81
CA THR A 94 -5.08 1.53 7.67
C THR A 94 -4.46 0.30 7.00
N ARG A 95 -5.01 -0.87 7.35
CA ARG A 95 -4.62 -2.15 6.73
C ARG A 95 -4.84 -2.16 5.21
N THR A 96 -5.90 -1.50 4.74
CA THR A 96 -6.23 -1.42 3.30
C THR A 96 -5.20 -0.59 2.54
N ALA A 97 -4.78 0.56 3.08
CA ALA A 97 -3.72 1.37 2.48
C ALA A 97 -2.38 0.60 2.43
N ARG A 98 -2.04 -0.16 3.48
CA ARG A 98 -0.85 -1.03 3.46
C ARG A 98 -0.93 -2.11 2.40
N ALA A 99 -2.08 -2.76 2.24
CA ALA A 99 -2.30 -3.74 1.17
C ALA A 99 -2.15 -3.10 -0.22
N PHE A 100 -2.68 -1.89 -0.40
CA PHE A 100 -2.50 -1.11 -1.63
C PHE A 100 -1.02 -0.79 -1.91
N MET A 101 -0.26 -0.34 -0.91
CA MET A 101 1.17 -0.07 -1.06
C MET A 101 1.96 -1.33 -1.46
N VAL A 102 1.68 -2.48 -0.86
CA VAL A 102 2.33 -3.76 -1.21
C VAL A 102 1.98 -4.17 -2.64
N LEU A 103 0.69 -4.19 -2.98
CA LEU A 103 0.23 -4.62 -4.31
C LEU A 103 0.68 -3.64 -5.41
N GLY A 104 0.60 -2.34 -5.16
CA GLY A 104 1.08 -1.30 -6.06
C GLY A 104 2.58 -1.41 -6.32
N ARG A 105 3.35 -1.78 -5.29
CA ARG A 105 4.79 -2.03 -5.43
C ARG A 105 5.09 -3.25 -6.28
N VAL A 106 4.39 -4.36 -6.05
CA VAL A 106 4.57 -5.62 -6.79
C VAL A 106 4.16 -5.49 -8.26
N THR A 107 3.15 -4.66 -8.54
CA THR A 107 2.62 -4.44 -9.89
C THR A 107 3.32 -3.33 -10.68
N GLY A 108 4.21 -2.56 -10.04
CA GLY A 108 4.88 -1.42 -10.67
C GLY A 108 3.98 -0.18 -10.83
N MET A 109 2.90 -0.07 -10.05
CA MET A 109 1.92 1.02 -10.17
C MET A 109 2.50 2.41 -9.87
N PHE A 110 3.54 2.48 -9.03
CA PHE A 110 4.12 3.75 -8.59
C PHE A 110 5.23 4.28 -9.52
N GLY A 111 5.65 3.52 -10.54
CA GLY A 111 6.78 3.84 -11.42
C GLY A 111 7.83 2.76 -11.49
#